data_AF-A0A0R1YNJ7-F1
#
_entry.id   AF-A0A0R1YNJ7-F1
#
_cell.length_a   1.000
_cell.length_b   1.000
_cell.length_c   1.000
_cell.angle_alpha   90.00
_cell.angle_beta   90.00
_cell.angle_gamma   90.00
#
_symmetry.space_group_name_H-M   'P 1'
#
loop_
_entity.id
_entity.type
_entity.pdbx_description
1 polymer ?
#
loop_
_entity_poly.entity_id
_entity_poly.type
_entity_poly.pdbx_seq_one_letter_code
_entity_poly.pdbx_strand_id
1 'polypeptide(L)'
;MKTLYEQLRSAQIDEQLINAFQVDSDIIYTGIIQYLGSDDFVMLTYNDYGIQDGEVYLKISSVKSIETDSYDLASMKDRISFDEMNDLATNPSFDMPIKMSDSLFDRIINTLYENQRVSLIITFENGKLHYNEGLVKDVRADGVTFLNVNKFNFAHQRMIDISFVNVRGIEFGGTELQLLQETLAMVKPENHIDDVVVSDPDKFKAEAEKLRNTNRAIIIDTNDDRKYFYVGQVIADNPREFVMMVVDMNGRFGGYVWIRYDDIKRMILDSDYLRLIHEFVKMNQKAGHFVLPVLNADRAFDNGDNILIHVLSQSIRFQKIIRFELTDGDSFAAFPTNLNLETGILTVQLLDVDEQEESPVKEIGIESIREMAFDYFKAFLQENQVD
;
A
#
# COMPACT_ATOMS: atom_id res chain seq x y z
N MET A 1 -11.85 -35.64 2.19
CA MET A 1 -11.55 -34.21 1.95
C MET A 1 -12.45 -33.42 2.88
N LYS A 2 -11.87 -32.52 3.69
CA LYS A 2 -12.68 -31.55 4.45
C LYS A 2 -13.34 -30.61 3.45
N THR A 3 -14.60 -30.24 3.67
CA THR A 3 -15.24 -29.14 2.92
C THR A 3 -14.56 -27.82 3.28
N LEU A 4 -14.68 -26.79 2.42
CA LEU A 4 -14.12 -25.45 2.72
C LEU A 4 -14.62 -24.92 4.08
N TYR A 5 -15.90 -25.12 4.39
CA TYR A 5 -16.47 -24.76 5.69
C TYR A 5 -15.77 -25.48 6.86
N GLU A 6 -15.48 -26.78 6.73
CA GLU A 6 -14.78 -27.53 7.77
C GLU A 6 -13.32 -27.09 7.92
N GLN A 7 -12.68 -26.62 6.84
CA GLN A 7 -11.34 -26.04 6.90
C GLN A 7 -11.36 -24.69 7.63
N LEU A 8 -12.27 -23.78 7.24
CA LEU A 8 -12.48 -22.49 7.92
C LEU A 8 -12.80 -22.67 9.41
N ARG A 9 -13.66 -23.63 9.74
CA ARG A 9 -14.01 -23.94 11.13
C ARG A 9 -12.83 -24.46 11.94
N SER A 10 -12.00 -25.31 11.35
CA SER A 10 -10.76 -25.77 12.00
C SER A 10 -9.82 -24.60 12.25
N ALA A 11 -9.57 -23.79 11.22
CA ALA A 11 -8.70 -22.62 11.30
C ALA A 11 -9.20 -21.60 12.35
N GLN A 12 -10.50 -21.38 12.46
CA GLN A 12 -11.08 -20.50 13.48
C GLN A 12 -10.86 -21.06 14.90
N ILE A 13 -11.13 -22.35 15.13
CA ILE A 13 -10.96 -22.99 16.46
C ILE A 13 -9.50 -22.96 16.90
N ASP A 14 -8.59 -23.20 15.96
CA ASP A 14 -7.16 -23.27 16.21
C ASP A 14 -6.47 -21.89 16.09
N GLU A 15 -7.25 -20.80 15.91
CA GLU A 15 -6.77 -19.42 15.71
C GLU A 15 -5.64 -19.30 14.68
N GLN A 16 -5.78 -20.04 13.57
CA GLN A 16 -4.76 -20.12 12.53
C GLN A 16 -4.76 -18.89 11.64
N LEU A 17 -3.56 -18.40 11.33
CA LEU A 17 -3.32 -17.49 10.22
C LEU A 17 -3.57 -18.25 8.90
N ILE A 18 -4.39 -17.68 8.02
CA ILE A 18 -4.74 -18.26 6.73
C ILE A 18 -4.56 -17.28 5.58
N ASN A 19 -4.31 -17.81 4.38
CA ASN A 19 -4.50 -17.11 3.12
C ASN A 19 -5.84 -17.56 2.51
N ALA A 20 -6.72 -16.61 2.22
CA ALA A 20 -8.01 -16.85 1.56
C ALA A 20 -7.94 -16.41 0.09
N PHE A 21 -7.96 -17.38 -0.82
CA PHE A 21 -7.94 -17.16 -2.26
C PHE A 21 -9.36 -17.03 -2.79
N GLN A 22 -9.63 -15.99 -3.57
CA GLN A 22 -10.95 -15.70 -4.11
C GLN A 22 -11.19 -16.38 -5.46
N VAL A 23 -12.46 -16.56 -5.83
CA VAL A 23 -12.85 -17.16 -7.13
C VAL A 23 -12.62 -16.19 -8.29
N ASP A 24 -12.99 -14.93 -8.10
CA ASP A 24 -13.08 -13.91 -9.15
C ASP A 24 -11.99 -12.83 -9.05
N SER A 25 -11.04 -12.97 -8.11
CA SER A 25 -10.02 -11.97 -7.78
C SER A 25 -8.65 -12.61 -7.60
N ASP A 26 -7.60 -11.90 -7.99
CA ASP A 26 -6.21 -12.24 -7.64
C ASP A 26 -5.81 -11.70 -6.25
N ILE A 27 -6.69 -10.94 -5.58
CA ILE A 27 -6.47 -10.47 -4.21
C ILE A 27 -6.55 -11.66 -3.25
N ILE A 28 -5.50 -11.82 -2.45
CA ILE A 28 -5.40 -12.79 -1.37
C ILE A 28 -5.57 -12.03 -0.06
N TYR A 29 -6.46 -12.52 0.81
CA TYR A 29 -6.56 -11.99 2.17
C TYR A 29 -5.79 -12.88 3.14
N THR A 30 -4.83 -12.30 3.86
CA THR A 30 -4.06 -12.98 4.90
C THR A 30 -4.56 -12.55 6.26
N GLY A 31 -4.93 -13.48 7.14
CA GLY A 31 -5.57 -13.11 8.39
C GLY A 31 -6.05 -14.25 9.28
N ILE A 32 -6.70 -13.89 10.38
CA ILE A 32 -7.27 -14.82 11.38
C ILE A 32 -8.79 -14.67 11.38
N ILE A 33 -9.50 -15.79 11.29
CA ILE A 33 -10.97 -15.80 11.30
C ILE A 33 -11.48 -15.41 12.69
N GLN A 34 -12.21 -14.30 12.77
CA GLN A 34 -12.86 -13.85 13.99
C GLN A 34 -14.25 -14.48 14.14
N TYR A 35 -15.02 -14.50 13.04
CA TYR A 35 -16.40 -14.99 13.03
C TYR A 35 -16.65 -15.88 11.83
N LEU A 36 -17.40 -16.96 12.04
CA LEU A 36 -17.81 -17.91 11.00
C LEU A 36 -19.32 -18.14 11.10
N GLY A 37 -20.05 -17.66 10.10
CA GLY A 37 -21.46 -17.97 9.84
C GLY A 37 -21.60 -19.22 8.96
N SER A 38 -22.84 -19.60 8.62
CA SER A 38 -23.10 -20.76 7.75
C SER A 38 -22.60 -20.56 6.31
N ASP A 39 -22.65 -19.32 5.82
CA ASP A 39 -22.42 -18.97 4.42
C ASP A 39 -21.34 -17.90 4.24
N ASP A 40 -20.81 -17.38 5.35
CA ASP A 40 -19.90 -16.24 5.39
C ASP A 40 -18.99 -16.25 6.61
N PHE A 41 -17.98 -15.38 6.61
CA PHE A 41 -17.05 -15.22 7.71
C PHE A 41 -16.41 -13.85 7.69
N VAL A 42 -15.83 -13.45 8.83
CA VAL A 42 -15.02 -12.24 8.99
C VAL A 42 -13.64 -12.64 9.43
N MET A 43 -12.63 -12.07 8.78
CA MET A 43 -11.23 -12.18 9.17
C MET A 43 -10.71 -10.83 9.61
N LEU A 44 -9.87 -10.84 10.65
CA LEU A 44 -8.91 -9.77 10.91
C LEU A 44 -7.77 -9.93 9.90
N THR A 45 -7.41 -8.87 9.18
CA THR A 45 -6.42 -8.91 8.09
C THR A 45 -5.10 -8.28 8.47
N TYR A 46 -4.02 -8.80 7.88
CA TYR A 46 -2.68 -8.24 7.96
C TYR A 46 -2.24 -7.83 6.55
N ASN A 47 -1.55 -6.70 6.45
CA ASN A 47 -0.95 -6.26 5.18
C ASN A 47 0.34 -7.03 4.88
N ASP A 48 0.95 -6.76 3.73
CA ASP A 48 2.19 -7.39 3.27
C ASP A 48 3.37 -7.24 4.25
N TYR A 49 3.28 -6.33 5.23
CA TYR A 49 4.32 -6.13 6.24
C TYR A 49 4.02 -6.79 7.58
N GLY A 50 2.97 -7.60 7.69
CA GLY A 50 2.56 -8.22 8.95
C GLY A 50 1.91 -7.27 9.94
N ILE A 51 1.52 -6.07 9.51
CA ILE A 51 0.82 -5.10 10.36
C ILE A 51 -0.69 -5.31 10.18
N GLN A 52 -1.42 -5.34 11.29
CA GLN A 52 -2.87 -5.46 11.28
C GLN A 52 -3.52 -4.28 10.52
N ASP A 53 -4.38 -4.57 9.55
CA ASP A 53 -5.03 -3.56 8.69
C ASP A 53 -6.52 -3.88 8.47
N GLY A 54 -7.28 -3.80 9.56
CA GLY A 54 -8.73 -3.92 9.55
C GLY A 54 -9.26 -5.34 9.44
N GLU A 55 -10.48 -5.45 8.90
CA GLU A 55 -11.19 -6.70 8.72
C GLU A 55 -11.80 -6.80 7.33
N VAL A 56 -11.99 -8.05 6.90
CA VAL A 56 -12.75 -8.38 5.70
C VAL A 56 -13.87 -9.35 6.00
N TYR A 57 -15.07 -9.02 5.53
CA TYR A 57 -16.19 -9.95 5.37
C TYR A 57 -16.08 -10.65 4.02
N LEU A 58 -16.25 -11.98 4.00
CA LEU A 58 -16.31 -12.76 2.77
C LEU A 58 -17.46 -13.75 2.81
N LYS A 59 -18.17 -13.89 1.69
CA LYS A 59 -19.04 -15.04 1.47
C LYS A 59 -18.18 -16.27 1.19
N ILE A 60 -18.50 -17.41 1.80
CA ILE A 60 -17.80 -18.68 1.57
C ILE A 60 -17.88 -19.06 0.08
N SER A 61 -19.00 -18.77 -0.59
CA SER A 61 -19.16 -19.00 -2.04
C SER A 61 -18.21 -18.19 -2.93
N SER A 62 -17.59 -17.14 -2.40
CA SER A 62 -16.64 -16.27 -3.10
C SER A 62 -15.18 -16.66 -2.87
N VAL A 63 -14.95 -17.67 -2.02
CA VAL A 63 -13.63 -18.21 -1.69
C VAL A 63 -13.41 -19.51 -2.46
N LYS A 64 -12.31 -19.55 -3.20
CA LYS A 64 -11.88 -20.71 -3.99
C LYS A 64 -11.22 -21.77 -3.12
N SER A 65 -10.32 -21.34 -2.25
CA SER A 65 -9.55 -22.19 -1.34
C SER A 65 -8.97 -21.38 -0.21
N ILE A 66 -8.62 -22.05 0.88
CA ILE A 66 -7.80 -21.48 1.93
C ILE A 66 -6.51 -22.27 2.05
N GLU A 67 -5.46 -21.59 2.48
CA GLU A 67 -4.18 -22.17 2.84
C GLU A 67 -3.86 -21.82 4.28
N THR A 68 -3.38 -22.79 5.05
CA THR A 68 -3.11 -22.66 6.49
C THR A 68 -1.64 -22.94 6.84
N ASP A 69 -0.86 -23.37 5.85
CA ASP A 69 0.53 -23.76 6.01
C ASP A 69 1.27 -23.54 4.69
N SER A 70 2.19 -22.57 4.69
CA SER A 70 2.97 -22.15 3.52
C SER A 70 4.21 -21.38 3.97
N TYR A 71 5.20 -21.25 3.09
CA TYR A 71 6.37 -20.39 3.35
C TYR A 71 5.96 -18.93 3.58
N ASP A 72 5.04 -18.43 2.76
CA ASP A 72 4.47 -17.08 2.88
C ASP A 72 3.79 -16.85 4.24
N LEU A 73 2.99 -17.82 4.71
CA LEU A 73 2.36 -17.77 6.03
C LEU A 73 3.35 -17.90 7.18
N ALA A 74 4.49 -18.58 6.98
CA ALA A 74 5.57 -18.63 7.97
C ALA A 74 6.26 -17.26 8.09
N SER A 75 6.68 -16.68 6.96
CA SER A 75 7.26 -15.32 6.91
C SER A 75 6.28 -14.29 7.47
N MET A 76 4.99 -14.38 7.15
CA MET A 76 3.97 -13.49 7.71
C MET A 76 3.85 -13.60 9.24
N LYS A 77 3.96 -14.81 9.82
CA LYS A 77 3.95 -14.97 11.29
C LYS A 77 5.15 -14.31 11.96
N ASP A 78 6.32 -14.36 11.31
CA ASP A 78 7.53 -13.70 11.82
C ASP A 78 7.37 -12.16 11.76
N ARG A 79 6.79 -11.63 10.67
CA ARG A 79 6.45 -10.21 10.53
C ARG A 79 5.42 -9.72 11.56
N ILE A 80 4.35 -10.50 11.80
CA ILE A 80 3.35 -10.19 12.84
C ILE A 80 4.01 -10.19 14.23
N SER A 81 4.84 -11.18 14.52
CA SER A 81 5.57 -11.24 15.80
C SER A 81 6.51 -10.05 15.96
N PHE A 82 7.15 -9.61 14.88
CA PHE A 82 8.01 -8.42 14.88
C PHE A 82 7.21 -7.14 15.15
N ASP A 83 6.04 -6.99 14.54
CA ASP A 83 5.11 -5.90 14.81
C ASP A 83 4.73 -5.85 16.30
N GLU A 84 4.27 -6.96 16.87
CA GLU A 84 3.89 -7.06 18.28
C GLU A 84 5.03 -6.72 19.26
N MET A 85 6.26 -7.08 18.90
CA MET A 85 7.44 -6.76 19.73
C MET A 85 7.88 -5.30 19.64
N ASN A 86 7.57 -4.62 18.53
CA ASN A 86 8.04 -3.26 18.26
C ASN A 86 6.92 -2.20 18.28
N ASP A 87 5.68 -2.62 18.54
CA ASP A 87 4.49 -1.76 18.68
C ASP A 87 4.29 -0.89 17.42
N LEU A 88 4.39 -1.49 16.22
CA LEU A 88 4.26 -0.78 14.94
C LEU A 88 2.78 -0.57 14.55
N ALA A 89 1.92 -1.52 14.93
CA ALA A 89 0.48 -1.40 14.88
C ALA A 89 0.04 -0.24 15.77
N THR A 90 -0.72 0.64 15.16
CA THR A 90 -1.05 1.96 15.71
C THR A 90 -2.55 2.21 15.73
N ASN A 91 -3.32 1.26 15.19
CA ASN A 91 -4.77 1.29 15.22
C ASN A 91 -5.28 0.23 16.19
N PRO A 92 -6.20 0.60 17.10
CA PRO A 92 -6.88 -0.39 17.91
C PRO A 92 -7.68 -1.32 16.99
N SER A 93 -7.80 -2.59 17.39
CA SER A 93 -8.69 -3.54 16.72
C SER A 93 -10.12 -3.00 16.64
N PHE A 94 -10.82 -3.34 15.57
CA PHE A 94 -12.23 -3.01 15.44
C PHE A 94 -13.02 -3.77 16.50
N ASP A 95 -13.44 -3.08 17.55
CA ASP A 95 -14.41 -3.63 18.48
C ASP A 95 -15.78 -3.66 17.77
N MET A 96 -16.16 -4.81 17.24
CA MET A 96 -17.51 -5.06 16.73
C MET A 96 -18.40 -5.42 17.93
N PRO A 97 -19.33 -4.57 18.37
CA PRO A 97 -20.27 -4.96 19.42
C PRO A 97 -21.25 -6.01 18.87
N ILE A 98 -21.04 -7.27 19.25
CA ILE A 98 -21.83 -8.38 18.74
C ILE A 98 -23.09 -8.60 19.59
N LYS A 99 -24.25 -8.29 19.01
CA LYS A 99 -25.56 -8.76 19.50
C LYS A 99 -25.89 -10.11 18.87
N MET A 100 -26.07 -11.15 19.70
CA MET A 100 -26.14 -12.57 19.31
C MET A 100 -27.30 -13.02 18.37
N SER A 101 -28.23 -12.17 17.94
CA SER A 101 -29.48 -12.61 17.25
C SER A 101 -29.51 -12.57 15.71
N ASP A 102 -28.67 -11.79 15.03
CA ASP A 102 -28.84 -11.49 13.58
C ASP A 102 -27.83 -12.26 12.70
N SER A 103 -28.00 -12.31 11.36
CA SER A 103 -26.97 -12.89 10.48
C SER A 103 -25.67 -12.05 10.51
N LEU A 104 -24.52 -12.66 10.22
CA LEU A 104 -23.23 -11.94 10.25
C LEU A 104 -23.23 -10.77 9.25
N PHE A 105 -23.71 -11.00 8.04
CA PHE A 105 -23.87 -9.98 7.01
C PHE A 105 -24.74 -8.80 7.46
N ASP A 106 -25.94 -9.08 7.99
CA ASP A 106 -26.88 -8.02 8.41
C ASP A 106 -26.25 -7.15 9.51
N ARG A 107 -25.52 -7.77 10.45
CA ARG A 107 -24.81 -7.02 11.51
C ARG A 107 -23.76 -6.09 10.95
N ILE A 108 -22.99 -6.54 9.98
CA ILE A 108 -21.93 -5.72 9.36
C ILE A 108 -22.56 -4.54 8.63
N ILE A 109 -23.55 -4.79 7.77
CA ILE A 109 -24.23 -3.72 7.03
C ILE A 109 -24.89 -2.70 7.97
N ASN A 110 -25.59 -3.17 9.01
CA ASN A 110 -26.20 -2.29 9.99
C ASN A 110 -25.14 -1.50 10.78
N THR A 111 -24.01 -2.12 11.14
CA THR A 111 -22.91 -1.45 11.84
C THR A 111 -22.29 -0.35 10.97
N LEU A 112 -22.08 -0.62 9.67
CA LEU A 112 -21.56 0.35 8.71
C LEU A 112 -22.53 1.52 8.51
N TYR A 113 -23.83 1.23 8.46
CA TYR A 113 -24.89 2.23 8.34
C TYR A 113 -25.05 3.09 9.61
N GLU A 114 -25.28 2.47 10.77
CA GLU A 114 -25.57 3.16 12.02
C GLU A 114 -24.41 4.05 12.47
N ASN A 115 -23.18 3.58 12.28
CA ASN A 115 -21.98 4.33 12.65
C ASN A 115 -21.44 5.21 11.52
N GLN A 116 -22.08 5.22 10.34
CA GLN A 116 -21.63 5.93 9.14
C GLN A 116 -20.14 5.67 8.86
N ARG A 117 -19.74 4.39 8.86
CA ARG A 117 -18.34 4.01 8.64
C ARG A 117 -18.00 3.92 7.17
N VAL A 118 -16.82 4.43 6.82
CA VAL A 118 -16.26 4.24 5.48
C VAL A 118 -15.85 2.76 5.34
N SER A 119 -16.20 2.19 4.19
CA SER A 119 -15.97 0.78 3.86
C SER A 119 -15.71 0.61 2.36
N LEU A 120 -15.08 -0.50 2.00
CA LEU A 120 -14.95 -0.94 0.62
C LEU A 120 -15.90 -2.11 0.37
N ILE A 121 -16.97 -1.88 -0.40
CA ILE A 121 -17.88 -2.96 -0.80
C ILE A 121 -17.45 -3.50 -2.16
N ILE A 122 -17.08 -4.78 -2.19
CA ILE A 122 -16.67 -5.50 -3.38
C ILE A 122 -17.90 -6.21 -3.97
N THR A 123 -18.25 -5.85 -5.20
CA THR A 123 -19.40 -6.42 -5.92
C THR A 123 -18.96 -7.09 -7.21
N PHE A 124 -19.65 -8.15 -7.62
CA PHE A 124 -19.43 -8.80 -8.91
C PHE A 124 -20.65 -8.61 -9.81
N GLU A 125 -20.47 -7.85 -10.88
CA GLU A 125 -21.52 -7.52 -11.85
C GLU A 125 -20.95 -7.59 -13.26
N ASN A 126 -21.74 -8.06 -14.24
CA ASN A 126 -21.34 -8.14 -15.64
C ASN A 126 -20.00 -8.88 -15.89
N GLY A 127 -19.70 -9.89 -15.07
CA GLY A 127 -18.47 -10.69 -15.18
C GLY A 127 -17.22 -9.99 -14.66
N LYS A 128 -17.35 -8.91 -13.89
CA LYS A 128 -16.22 -8.13 -13.36
C LYS A 128 -16.43 -7.75 -11.90
N LEU A 129 -15.33 -7.64 -11.17
CA LEU A 129 -15.32 -7.05 -9.84
C LEU A 129 -15.37 -5.52 -9.92
N HIS A 130 -16.11 -4.94 -8.99
CA HIS A 130 -16.18 -3.51 -8.76
C HIS A 130 -15.89 -3.23 -7.29
N TYR A 131 -15.04 -2.24 -7.06
CA TYR A 131 -14.56 -1.82 -5.74
C TYR A 131 -15.21 -0.49 -5.40
N ASN A 132 -16.15 -0.50 -4.45
CA ASN A 132 -16.95 0.67 -4.11
C ASN A 132 -16.56 1.17 -2.72
N GLU A 133 -15.68 2.17 -2.68
CA GLU A 133 -15.28 2.84 -1.45
C GLU A 133 -16.30 3.91 -1.08
N GLY A 134 -16.68 3.99 0.20
CA GLY A 134 -17.63 4.99 0.68
C GLY A 134 -18.53 4.52 1.83
N LEU A 135 -19.77 5.00 1.83
CA LEU A 135 -20.67 4.96 2.99
C LEU A 135 -22.02 4.33 2.68
N VAL A 136 -22.50 3.46 3.57
CA VAL A 136 -23.89 3.00 3.54
C VAL A 136 -24.81 4.15 4.00
N LYS A 137 -25.77 4.52 3.16
CA LYS A 137 -26.71 5.64 3.40
C LYS A 137 -28.14 5.21 3.66
N ASP A 138 -28.51 4.01 3.24
CA ASP A 138 -29.80 3.39 3.52
C ASP A 138 -29.67 1.88 3.41
N VAL A 139 -30.42 1.14 4.24
CA VAL A 139 -30.45 -0.33 4.26
C VAL A 139 -31.86 -0.81 3.94
N ARG A 140 -31.97 -1.65 2.90
CA ARG A 140 -33.22 -2.31 2.48
C ARG A 140 -33.08 -3.82 2.66
N ALA A 141 -34.18 -4.54 2.42
CA ALA A 141 -34.23 -5.98 2.60
C ALA A 141 -33.27 -6.77 1.66
N ASP A 142 -32.96 -6.24 0.49
CA ASP A 142 -32.19 -6.92 -0.57
C ASP A 142 -31.00 -6.11 -1.09
N GLY A 143 -30.67 -5.01 -0.42
CA GLY A 143 -29.59 -4.12 -0.84
C GLY A 143 -29.43 -2.89 0.03
N VAL A 144 -28.47 -2.05 -0.35
CA VAL A 144 -28.17 -0.76 0.28
C VAL A 144 -28.13 0.34 -0.76
N THR A 145 -28.47 1.57 -0.36
CA THR A 145 -27.99 2.74 -1.07
C THR A 145 -26.65 3.14 -0.48
N PHE A 146 -25.66 3.30 -1.36
CA PHE A 146 -24.27 3.55 -1.01
C PHE A 146 -23.81 4.86 -1.65
N LEU A 147 -23.23 5.75 -0.86
CA LEU A 147 -22.51 6.90 -1.36
C LEU A 147 -21.10 6.43 -1.73
N ASN A 148 -20.86 6.25 -3.02
CA ASN A 148 -19.53 5.94 -3.53
C ASN A 148 -18.73 7.24 -3.65
N VAL A 149 -17.61 7.29 -2.94
CA VAL A 149 -16.68 8.43 -2.92
C VAL A 149 -15.52 8.17 -3.87
N ASN A 150 -14.97 9.23 -4.44
CA ASN A 150 -13.77 9.16 -5.27
C ASN A 150 -12.71 10.08 -4.68
N LYS A 151 -11.73 9.48 -3.99
CA LYS A 151 -10.60 10.21 -3.39
C LYS A 151 -9.64 10.83 -4.41
N PHE A 152 -9.70 10.40 -5.67
CA PHE A 152 -8.89 10.96 -6.75
C PHE A 152 -9.56 12.12 -7.47
N ASN A 153 -10.89 12.26 -7.34
CA ASN A 153 -11.64 13.35 -7.95
C ASN A 153 -12.93 13.60 -7.17
N PHE A 154 -12.95 14.67 -6.38
CA PHE A 154 -14.03 15.00 -5.46
C PHE A 154 -15.32 15.40 -6.19
N ALA A 155 -15.26 15.82 -7.46
CA ALA A 155 -16.47 16.07 -8.26
C ALA A 155 -17.23 14.78 -8.60
N HIS A 156 -16.56 13.62 -8.58
CA HIS A 156 -17.16 12.32 -8.90
C HIS A 156 -17.62 11.58 -7.65
N GLN A 157 -18.79 11.96 -7.16
CA GLN A 157 -19.51 11.19 -6.14
C GLN A 157 -20.87 10.78 -6.66
N ARG A 158 -21.29 9.57 -6.30
CA ARG A 158 -22.59 9.07 -6.74
C ARG A 158 -23.24 8.21 -5.67
N MET A 159 -24.55 8.36 -5.56
CA MET A 159 -25.39 7.39 -4.89
C MET A 159 -25.60 6.22 -5.84
N ILE A 160 -25.26 5.02 -5.41
CA ILE A 160 -25.48 3.78 -6.13
C ILE A 160 -26.30 2.83 -5.26
N ASP A 161 -27.12 2.01 -5.90
CA ASP A 161 -27.81 0.92 -5.20
C ASP A 161 -27.02 -0.36 -5.41
N ILE A 162 -26.62 -0.99 -4.31
CA ILE A 162 -25.88 -2.25 -4.33
C ILE A 162 -26.82 -3.35 -3.85
N SER A 163 -27.05 -4.35 -4.69
CA SER A 163 -27.80 -5.54 -4.28
C SER A 163 -26.93 -6.49 -3.47
N PHE A 164 -27.47 -7.05 -2.39
CA PHE A 164 -26.77 -8.01 -1.53
C PHE A 164 -26.33 -9.27 -2.26
N VAL A 165 -27.02 -9.68 -3.33
CA VAL A 165 -26.62 -10.84 -4.14
C VAL A 165 -25.31 -10.59 -4.89
N ASN A 166 -25.02 -9.33 -5.23
CA ASN A 166 -23.82 -8.95 -5.95
C ASN A 166 -22.61 -8.76 -5.03
N VAL A 167 -22.82 -8.54 -3.74
CA VAL A 167 -21.73 -8.43 -2.74
C VAL A 167 -20.94 -9.74 -2.68
N ARG A 168 -19.61 -9.61 -2.73
CA ARG A 168 -18.63 -10.69 -2.60
C ARG A 168 -17.83 -10.57 -1.31
N GLY A 169 -17.42 -9.35 -0.99
CA GLY A 169 -16.73 -9.04 0.25
C GLY A 169 -16.92 -7.59 0.66
N ILE A 170 -16.57 -7.30 1.91
CA ILE A 170 -16.60 -5.94 2.47
C ILE A 170 -15.35 -5.77 3.32
N GLU A 171 -14.51 -4.78 3.01
CA GLU A 171 -13.40 -4.38 3.87
C GLU A 171 -13.82 -3.19 4.72
N PHE A 172 -13.43 -3.22 5.99
CA PHE A 172 -13.72 -2.19 6.97
C PHE A 172 -12.65 -2.17 8.06
N GLY A 173 -12.60 -1.09 8.85
CA GLY A 173 -11.64 -0.99 9.96
C GLY A 173 -10.18 -0.74 9.56
N GLY A 174 -9.83 -0.83 8.28
CA GLY A 174 -8.48 -0.54 7.77
C GLY A 174 -8.05 0.91 7.99
N THR A 175 -6.75 1.13 8.08
CA THR A 175 -6.14 2.44 8.43
C THR A 175 -6.55 3.53 7.46
N GLU A 176 -6.46 3.24 6.16
CA GLU A 176 -6.78 4.18 5.09
C GLU A 176 -8.26 4.57 5.10
N LEU A 177 -9.15 3.60 5.34
CA LEU A 177 -10.60 3.84 5.44
C LEU A 177 -10.94 4.73 6.64
N GLN A 178 -10.26 4.56 7.77
CA GLN A 178 -10.44 5.42 8.94
C GLN A 178 -9.97 6.86 8.66
N LEU A 179 -8.80 7.03 8.05
CA LEU A 179 -8.28 8.34 7.65
C LEU A 179 -9.22 9.03 6.65
N LEU A 180 -9.74 8.27 5.67
CA LEU A 180 -10.74 8.77 4.73
C LEU A 180 -12.03 9.19 5.46
N GLN A 181 -12.51 8.40 6.42
CA GLN A 181 -13.66 8.75 7.25
C GLN A 181 -13.49 10.08 7.96
N GLU A 182 -12.33 10.32 8.56
CA GLU A 182 -12.01 11.57 9.27
C GLU A 182 -11.90 12.78 8.33
N THR A 183 -11.65 12.56 7.04
CA THR A 183 -11.47 13.60 6.02
C THR A 183 -12.64 13.74 5.05
N LEU A 184 -13.74 12.99 5.24
CA LEU A 184 -14.93 13.04 4.38
C LEU A 184 -15.51 14.45 4.16
N ALA A 185 -15.33 15.36 5.12
CA ALA A 185 -15.78 16.75 4.96
C ALA A 185 -15.08 17.48 3.81
N MET A 186 -13.85 17.08 3.47
CA MET A 186 -13.06 17.59 2.35
C MET A 186 -13.43 16.95 1.03
N VAL A 187 -13.72 15.64 1.06
CA VAL A 187 -14.08 14.86 -0.13
C VAL A 187 -15.52 15.19 -0.51
N LYS A 188 -15.72 16.30 -1.21
CA LYS A 188 -17.03 16.77 -1.70
C LYS A 188 -16.92 17.51 -3.03
N PRO A 189 -17.95 17.47 -3.90
CA PRO A 189 -17.90 18.13 -5.21
C PRO A 189 -17.58 19.63 -5.15
N GLU A 190 -18.10 20.35 -4.14
CA GLU A 190 -17.82 21.79 -3.95
C GLU A 190 -16.35 22.10 -3.61
N ASN A 191 -15.59 21.11 -3.18
CA ASN A 191 -14.19 21.24 -2.82
C ASN A 191 -13.24 20.79 -3.94
N HIS A 192 -13.76 20.31 -5.08
CA HIS A 192 -12.95 19.82 -6.19
C HIS A 192 -11.99 20.89 -6.74
N ILE A 193 -10.77 20.47 -7.07
CA ILE A 193 -9.82 21.27 -7.85
C ILE A 193 -9.38 20.52 -9.11
N ASP A 194 -9.10 21.28 -10.17
CA ASP A 194 -8.45 20.73 -11.36
C ASP A 194 -6.98 20.40 -11.08
N ASP A 195 -6.50 19.30 -11.66
CA ASP A 195 -5.12 18.88 -11.51
C ASP A 195 -4.16 19.91 -12.14
N VAL A 196 -3.09 20.25 -11.42
CA VAL A 196 -1.97 21.03 -11.96
C VAL A 196 -0.89 20.07 -12.42
N VAL A 197 -0.80 19.86 -13.73
CA VAL A 197 0.10 18.86 -14.33
C VAL A 197 1.22 19.53 -15.13
N VAL A 198 2.44 19.05 -14.92
CA VAL A 198 3.61 19.35 -15.75
C VAL A 198 3.99 18.09 -16.50
N SER A 199 4.02 18.13 -17.83
CA SER A 199 4.42 17.01 -18.69
C SER A 199 5.52 17.38 -19.68
N ASP A 200 6.05 18.59 -19.56
CA ASP A 200 7.14 19.11 -20.39
C ASP A 200 8.48 18.74 -19.73
N PRO A 201 9.29 17.85 -20.33
CA PRO A 201 10.52 17.37 -19.71
C PRO A 201 11.53 18.47 -19.36
N ASP A 202 11.54 19.56 -20.16
CA ASP A 202 12.43 20.69 -19.94
C ASP A 202 12.10 21.47 -18.65
N LYS A 203 10.90 21.25 -18.07
CA LYS A 203 10.44 21.93 -16.86
C LYS A 203 10.64 21.12 -15.58
N PHE A 204 10.79 19.79 -15.65
CA PHE A 204 10.81 18.95 -14.44
C PHE A 204 11.87 19.37 -13.44
N LYS A 205 13.08 19.66 -13.92
CA LYS A 205 14.15 20.17 -13.07
C LYS A 205 13.78 21.47 -12.37
N ALA A 206 13.32 22.47 -13.13
CA ALA A 206 12.99 23.77 -12.58
C ALA A 206 11.83 23.69 -11.57
N GLU A 207 10.89 22.76 -11.76
CA GLU A 207 9.81 22.51 -10.81
C GLU A 207 10.31 21.77 -9.55
N ALA A 208 11.14 20.73 -9.70
CA ALA A 208 11.76 20.05 -8.56
C ALA A 208 12.58 21.03 -7.68
N GLU A 209 13.39 21.89 -8.30
CA GLU A 209 14.17 22.92 -7.60
C GLU A 209 13.29 23.91 -6.81
N LYS A 210 12.13 24.30 -7.37
CA LYS A 210 11.16 25.18 -6.70
C LYS A 210 10.46 24.50 -5.53
N LEU A 211 10.16 23.21 -5.68
CA LEU A 211 9.42 22.42 -4.70
C LEU A 211 10.30 21.94 -3.56
N ARG A 212 11.62 21.83 -3.78
CA ARG A 212 12.59 21.52 -2.75
C ARG A 212 12.44 22.49 -1.57
N ASN A 213 12.33 21.93 -0.36
CA ASN A 213 12.11 22.64 0.91
C ASN A 213 10.74 23.33 1.09
N THR A 214 9.76 23.10 0.22
CA THR A 214 8.40 23.63 0.40
C THR A 214 7.51 22.73 1.28
N ASN A 215 7.98 21.52 1.60
CA ASN A 215 7.21 20.44 2.25
C ASN A 215 5.90 20.09 1.50
N ARG A 216 5.77 20.48 0.23
CA ARG A 216 4.63 20.13 -0.61
C ARG A 216 4.83 18.74 -1.20
N ALA A 217 3.83 17.89 -1.01
CA ALA A 217 3.78 16.62 -1.70
C ALA A 217 3.42 16.83 -3.18
N ILE A 218 3.99 16.01 -4.05
CA ILE A 218 3.70 15.92 -5.48
C ILE A 218 3.50 14.47 -5.87
N ILE A 219 2.85 14.25 -7.02
CA ILE A 219 2.79 12.93 -7.66
C ILE A 219 3.79 12.87 -8.81
N ILE A 220 4.57 11.80 -8.87
CA ILE A 220 5.43 11.48 -10.02
C ILE A 220 4.90 10.22 -10.69
N ASP A 221 4.55 10.36 -11.97
CA ASP A 221 4.36 9.24 -12.87
C ASP A 221 5.62 9.07 -13.72
N THR A 222 6.11 7.84 -13.81
CA THR A 222 7.29 7.48 -14.59
C THR A 222 6.91 7.04 -16.01
N ASN A 223 7.91 6.96 -16.89
CA ASN A 223 7.79 6.60 -18.31
C ASN A 223 7.63 5.09 -18.57
N ASP A 224 7.45 4.28 -17.53
CA ASP A 224 7.20 2.84 -17.64
C ASP A 224 5.69 2.52 -17.69
N ASP A 225 5.38 1.25 -17.95
CA ASP A 225 4.01 0.74 -18.06
C ASP A 225 3.43 0.33 -16.69
N ARG A 226 4.10 0.66 -15.58
CA ARG A 226 3.63 0.28 -14.25
C ARG A 226 2.38 1.10 -13.91
N LYS A 227 1.48 0.48 -13.14
CA LYS A 227 0.18 1.07 -12.77
C LYS A 227 0.24 1.87 -11.47
N TYR A 228 1.42 2.25 -11.01
CA TYR A 228 1.61 2.98 -9.76
C TYR A 228 2.39 4.28 -9.99
N PHE A 229 2.32 5.16 -9.01
CA PHE A 229 2.95 6.47 -9.00
C PHE A 229 3.52 6.75 -7.61
N TYR A 230 4.47 7.67 -7.52
CA TYR A 230 5.02 8.10 -6.23
C TYR A 230 4.31 9.32 -5.71
N VAL A 231 4.05 9.37 -4.41
CA VAL A 231 3.57 10.56 -3.72
C VAL A 231 4.59 10.94 -2.66
N GLY A 232 5.04 12.19 -2.66
CA GLY A 232 6.07 12.58 -1.72
C GLY A 232 6.63 13.97 -1.95
N GLN A 233 7.65 14.32 -1.17
CA GLN A 233 8.29 15.62 -1.21
C GLN A 233 9.67 15.50 -1.84
N VAL A 234 10.03 16.45 -2.71
CA VAL A 234 11.40 16.56 -3.23
C VAL A 234 12.30 17.06 -2.10
N ILE A 235 13.27 16.24 -1.70
CA ILE A 235 14.19 16.55 -0.59
C ILE A 235 15.60 16.89 -1.08
N ALA A 236 15.98 16.42 -2.26
CA ALA A 236 17.21 16.81 -2.93
C ALA A 236 17.06 16.72 -4.44
N ASP A 237 17.81 17.55 -5.15
CA ASP A 237 17.87 17.55 -6.61
C ASP A 237 19.24 18.05 -7.08
N ASN A 238 19.61 17.64 -8.28
CA ASN A 238 20.75 18.18 -9.02
C ASN A 238 20.35 18.32 -10.51
N PRO A 239 21.27 18.62 -11.45
CA PRO A 239 20.91 18.81 -12.85
C PRO A 239 20.31 17.60 -13.59
N ARG A 240 20.40 16.37 -13.06
CA ARG A 240 20.01 15.13 -13.77
C ARG A 240 18.96 14.28 -13.03
N GLU A 241 18.93 14.39 -11.72
CA GLU A 241 18.16 13.50 -10.86
C GLU A 241 17.67 14.23 -9.62
N PHE A 242 16.76 13.58 -8.90
CA PHE A 242 16.24 14.05 -7.63
C PHE A 242 15.90 12.87 -6.73
N VAL A 243 15.76 13.16 -5.43
CA VAL A 243 15.28 12.22 -4.42
C VAL A 243 14.00 12.76 -3.81
N MET A 244 13.04 11.86 -3.67
CA MET A 244 11.81 12.09 -2.94
C MET A 244 11.81 11.32 -1.63
N MET A 245 11.34 11.98 -0.56
CA MET A 245 10.76 11.29 0.58
C MET A 245 9.32 10.93 0.22
N VAL A 246 9.01 9.65 0.11
CA VAL A 246 7.69 9.19 -0.33
C VAL A 246 6.82 8.81 0.86
N VAL A 247 5.51 8.85 0.63
CA VAL A 247 4.49 8.41 1.59
C VAL A 247 3.63 7.31 0.99
N ASP A 248 3.15 6.40 1.84
CA ASP A 248 2.20 5.35 1.47
C ASP A 248 0.75 5.90 1.38
N MET A 249 -0.20 5.02 1.06
CA MET A 249 -1.63 5.37 0.98
C MET A 249 -2.23 5.78 2.32
N ASN A 250 -1.59 5.42 3.44
CA ASN A 250 -1.97 5.85 4.78
C ASN A 250 -1.39 7.22 5.13
N GLY A 251 -0.59 7.86 4.25
CA GLY A 251 0.11 9.10 4.54
C GLY A 251 1.24 8.94 5.55
N ARG A 252 1.84 7.76 5.67
CA ARG A 252 3.04 7.50 6.48
C ARG A 252 4.27 7.50 5.59
N PHE A 253 5.43 7.77 6.17
CA PHE A 253 6.72 7.66 5.50
C PHE A 253 6.91 6.25 4.92
N GLY A 254 7.04 6.17 3.60
CA GLY A 254 7.19 4.92 2.85
C GLY A 254 8.63 4.60 2.44
N GLY A 255 9.59 5.49 2.71
CA GLY A 255 10.98 5.38 2.28
C GLY A 255 11.41 6.54 1.39
N TYR A 256 12.49 6.32 0.63
CA TYR A 256 12.98 7.26 -0.36
C TYR A 256 12.98 6.64 -1.76
N VAL A 257 12.83 7.51 -2.75
CA VAL A 257 12.97 7.14 -4.16
C VAL A 257 13.89 8.14 -4.85
N TRP A 258 14.91 7.62 -5.53
CA TRP A 258 15.75 8.37 -6.46
C TRP A 258 15.25 8.14 -7.88
N ILE A 259 15.13 9.22 -8.68
CA ILE A 259 14.57 9.18 -10.03
C ILE A 259 15.36 10.15 -10.93
N ARG A 260 15.59 9.76 -12.18
CA ARG A 260 16.11 10.66 -13.23
C ARG A 260 15.01 11.47 -13.90
N TYR A 261 15.33 12.69 -14.32
CA TYR A 261 14.33 13.53 -14.99
C TYR A 261 13.85 12.97 -16.33
N ASP A 262 14.70 12.25 -17.07
CA ASP A 262 14.34 11.62 -18.34
C ASP A 262 13.41 10.41 -18.19
N ASP A 263 13.19 9.93 -16.96
CA ASP A 263 12.25 8.86 -16.63
C ASP A 263 10.90 9.34 -16.12
N ILE A 264 10.72 10.64 -15.97
CA ILE A 264 9.43 11.21 -15.59
C ILE A 264 8.55 11.35 -16.82
N LYS A 265 7.30 10.88 -16.70
CA LYS A 265 6.23 11.10 -17.67
C LYS A 265 5.50 12.41 -17.38
N ARG A 266 5.16 12.62 -16.10
CA ARG A 266 4.53 13.86 -15.63
C ARG A 266 4.71 14.03 -14.13
N MET A 267 4.67 15.30 -13.70
CA MET A 267 4.56 15.71 -12.32
C MET A 267 3.16 16.30 -12.09
N ILE A 268 2.44 15.84 -11.07
CA ILE A 268 1.18 16.45 -10.62
C ILE A 268 1.49 17.24 -9.36
N LEU A 269 1.28 18.55 -9.42
CA LEU A 269 1.68 19.52 -8.39
C LEU A 269 0.52 19.88 -7.44
N ASP A 270 -0.70 19.69 -7.92
CA ASP A 270 -1.93 19.87 -7.14
C ASP A 270 -2.99 18.93 -7.71
N SER A 271 -3.74 18.29 -6.82
CA SER A 271 -4.86 17.40 -7.15
C SER A 271 -5.69 17.16 -5.90
N ASP A 272 -6.92 16.71 -6.07
CA ASP A 272 -7.76 16.29 -4.94
C ASP A 272 -7.08 15.21 -4.09
N TYR A 273 -6.43 14.24 -4.73
CA TYR A 273 -5.70 13.18 -4.04
C TYR A 273 -4.53 13.72 -3.22
N LEU A 274 -3.74 14.67 -3.75
CA LEU A 274 -2.64 15.29 -3.01
C LEU A 274 -3.14 16.05 -1.78
N ARG A 275 -4.29 16.71 -1.87
CA ARG A 275 -4.91 17.38 -0.73
C ARG A 275 -5.35 16.40 0.35
N LEU A 276 -5.86 15.24 -0.05
CA LEU A 276 -6.22 14.17 0.88
C LEU A 276 -4.97 13.62 1.59
N ILE A 277 -3.94 13.23 0.82
CA ILE A 277 -2.68 12.71 1.37
C ILE A 277 -2.00 13.72 2.29
N HIS A 278 -2.04 15.01 1.95
CA HIS A 278 -1.50 16.06 2.83
C HIS A 278 -2.15 16.04 4.23
N GLU A 279 -3.47 15.86 4.30
CA GLU A 279 -4.15 15.76 5.58
C GLU A 279 -3.86 14.43 6.29
N PHE A 280 -3.76 13.31 5.57
CA PHE A 280 -3.33 12.03 6.17
C PHE A 280 -1.96 12.15 6.82
N VAL A 281 -0.99 12.74 6.11
CA VAL A 281 0.36 13.00 6.63
C VAL A 281 0.31 13.86 7.90
N LYS A 282 -0.46 14.95 7.88
CA LYS A 282 -0.61 15.85 9.03
C LYS A 282 -1.25 15.16 10.23
N MET A 283 -2.24 14.29 10.00
CA MET A 283 -2.87 13.49 11.06
C MET A 283 -1.89 12.50 11.68
N ASN A 284 -1.15 11.75 10.86
CA ASN A 284 -0.13 10.83 11.36
C ASN A 284 1.00 11.56 12.10
N GLN A 285 1.47 12.71 11.61
CA GLN A 285 2.47 13.52 12.29
C GLN A 285 1.98 13.98 13.66
N LYS A 286 0.72 14.43 13.75
CA LYS A 286 0.11 14.85 15.02
C LYS A 286 -0.05 13.69 16.00
N ALA A 287 -0.33 12.49 15.50
CA ALA A 287 -0.45 11.27 16.30
C ALA A 287 0.92 10.65 16.68
N GLY A 288 2.02 11.08 16.04
CA GLY A 288 3.33 10.44 16.21
C GLY A 288 3.49 9.15 15.41
N HIS A 289 2.62 8.90 14.43
CA HIS A 289 2.57 7.68 13.61
C HIS A 289 3.10 7.90 12.18
N PHE A 290 3.70 9.06 11.89
CA PHE A 290 4.18 9.37 10.53
C PHE A 290 5.30 8.43 10.07
N VAL A 291 6.19 8.03 10.97
CA VAL A 291 7.32 7.15 10.66
C VAL A 291 7.21 5.93 11.55
N LEU A 292 7.34 4.74 10.96
CA LEU A 292 7.49 3.52 11.78
C LEU A 292 8.79 3.65 12.61
N PRO A 293 8.78 3.26 13.90
CA PRO A 293 9.93 3.43 14.81
C PRO A 293 11.29 2.94 14.28
N VAL A 294 11.28 1.97 13.37
CA VAL A 294 12.48 1.34 12.79
C VAL A 294 13.01 2.04 11.54
N LEU A 295 12.26 3.00 10.98
CA LEU A 295 12.62 3.73 9.76
C LEU A 295 13.23 5.09 10.07
N ASN A 296 14.01 5.61 9.12
CA ASN A 296 14.68 6.91 9.24
C ASN A 296 14.19 7.89 8.17
N ALA A 297 13.26 8.77 8.55
CA ALA A 297 12.75 9.85 7.69
C ALA A 297 13.61 11.13 7.69
N ASP A 298 14.70 11.16 8.48
CA ASP A 298 15.55 12.35 8.66
C ASP A 298 16.88 12.25 7.89
N ARG A 299 16.93 11.44 6.83
CA ARG A 299 18.14 11.28 6.02
C ARG A 299 18.42 12.57 5.25
N ALA A 300 19.59 13.16 5.49
CA ALA A 300 20.06 14.32 4.77
C ALA A 300 20.72 13.93 3.44
N PHE A 301 20.48 14.74 2.41
CA PHE A 301 21.09 14.61 1.08
C PHE A 301 21.74 15.94 0.69
N ASP A 302 22.96 15.88 0.15
CA ASP A 302 23.63 17.06 -0.40
C ASP A 302 23.28 17.23 -1.89
N ASN A 303 22.85 18.43 -2.25
CA ASN A 303 22.49 18.79 -3.63
C ASN A 303 23.72 19.06 -4.53
N GLY A 304 24.89 19.29 -3.92
CA GLY A 304 26.15 19.47 -4.65
C GLY A 304 26.81 18.16 -5.08
N ASP A 305 26.40 17.04 -4.48
CA ASP A 305 26.98 15.73 -4.71
C ASP A 305 26.26 14.95 -5.82
N ASN A 306 26.93 13.91 -6.31
CA ASN A 306 26.29 12.90 -7.14
C ASN A 306 25.44 12.01 -6.22
N ILE A 307 24.13 12.26 -6.21
CA ILE A 307 23.20 11.66 -5.26
C ILE A 307 23.15 10.13 -5.46
N LEU A 308 23.11 9.67 -6.71
CA LEU A 308 23.19 8.26 -7.07
C LEU A 308 24.41 7.57 -6.44
N ILE A 309 25.60 8.12 -6.65
CA ILE A 309 26.85 7.53 -6.13
C ILE A 309 26.86 7.54 -4.60
N HIS A 310 26.33 8.59 -3.97
CA HIS A 310 26.24 8.67 -2.52
C HIS A 310 25.28 7.61 -1.96
N VAL A 311 24.09 7.46 -2.54
CA VAL A 311 23.13 6.41 -2.14
C VAL A 311 23.76 5.03 -2.26
N LEU A 312 24.36 4.71 -3.42
CA LEU A 312 25.02 3.43 -3.65
C LEU A 312 26.15 3.17 -2.67
N SER A 313 27.03 4.15 -2.43
CA SER A 313 28.17 4.01 -1.52
C SER A 313 27.74 3.78 -0.08
N GLN A 314 26.69 4.48 0.37
CA GLN A 314 26.10 4.27 1.69
C GLN A 314 25.48 2.88 1.79
N SER A 315 24.73 2.44 0.77
CA SER A 315 24.11 1.11 0.79
C SER A 315 25.14 -0.02 0.76
N ILE A 316 26.25 0.12 0.04
CA ILE A 316 27.37 -0.83 0.11
C ILE A 316 27.95 -0.87 1.52
N ARG A 317 28.22 0.30 2.11
CA ARG A 317 28.87 0.40 3.43
C ARG A 317 28.01 -0.15 4.56
N PHE A 318 26.71 0.08 4.51
CA PHE A 318 25.76 -0.28 5.55
C PHE A 318 24.93 -1.52 5.23
N GLN A 319 25.25 -2.21 4.12
CA GLN A 319 24.55 -3.40 3.65
C GLN A 319 23.04 -3.15 3.55
N LYS A 320 22.66 -2.09 2.85
CA LYS A 320 21.25 -1.73 2.64
C LYS A 320 20.72 -2.28 1.33
N ILE A 321 19.48 -2.76 1.37
CA ILE A 321 18.76 -3.24 0.19
C ILE A 321 18.29 -2.04 -0.62
N ILE A 322 18.47 -2.12 -1.94
CA ILE A 322 17.90 -1.19 -2.90
C ILE A 322 17.00 -1.98 -3.85
N ARG A 323 15.80 -1.47 -4.12
CA ARG A 323 15.01 -1.88 -5.28
C ARG A 323 15.46 -1.07 -6.48
N PHE A 324 15.91 -1.74 -7.52
CA PHE A 324 16.34 -1.15 -8.78
C PHE A 324 15.26 -1.31 -9.85
N GLU A 325 15.10 -0.29 -10.67
CA GLU A 325 14.42 -0.37 -11.98
C GLU A 325 15.44 0.02 -13.06
N LEU A 326 15.55 -0.80 -14.09
CA LEU A 326 16.51 -0.62 -15.18
C LEU A 326 15.86 -0.17 -16.50
N THR A 327 16.68 0.32 -17.43
CA THR A 327 16.23 0.79 -18.75
C THR A 327 15.60 -0.25 -19.67
N ASP A 328 15.89 -1.52 -19.44
CA ASP A 328 15.28 -2.63 -20.16
C ASP A 328 13.94 -3.10 -19.53
N GLY A 329 13.49 -2.45 -18.45
CA GLY A 329 12.27 -2.79 -17.73
C GLY A 329 12.46 -3.87 -16.66
N ASP A 330 13.70 -4.28 -16.40
CA ASP A 330 14.01 -5.21 -15.33
C ASP A 330 13.92 -4.52 -13.95
N SER A 331 13.35 -5.23 -12.97
CA SER A 331 13.04 -4.72 -11.64
C SER A 331 13.34 -5.78 -10.58
N PHE A 332 14.24 -5.48 -9.65
CA PHE A 332 14.64 -6.41 -8.59
C PHE A 332 15.14 -5.69 -7.34
N ALA A 333 15.11 -6.37 -6.19
CA ALA A 333 15.71 -5.92 -4.95
C ALA A 333 17.04 -6.65 -4.70
N ALA A 334 18.07 -5.91 -4.30
CA ALA A 334 19.41 -6.45 -4.15
C ALA A 334 20.27 -5.65 -3.14
N PHE A 335 21.30 -6.31 -2.61
CA PHE A 335 22.38 -5.65 -1.87
C PHE A 335 23.45 -5.15 -2.85
N PRO A 336 23.71 -3.84 -2.92
CA PRO A 336 24.87 -3.33 -3.64
C PRO A 336 26.15 -3.76 -2.91
N THR A 337 27.12 -4.34 -3.62
CA THR A 337 28.34 -4.88 -2.99
C THR A 337 29.61 -4.14 -3.40
N ASN A 338 29.68 -3.63 -4.63
CA ASN A 338 30.84 -2.89 -5.12
C ASN A 338 30.46 -1.94 -6.27
N LEU A 339 31.09 -0.78 -6.34
CA LEU A 339 30.91 0.18 -7.42
C LEU A 339 32.28 0.57 -8.00
N ASN A 340 32.52 0.21 -9.25
CA ASN A 340 33.69 0.64 -9.98
C ASN A 340 33.42 2.01 -10.64
N LEU A 341 33.98 3.08 -10.04
CA LEU A 341 33.81 4.44 -10.54
C LEU A 341 34.50 4.72 -11.89
N GLU A 342 35.48 3.90 -12.29
CA GLU A 342 36.16 4.06 -13.58
C GLU A 342 35.31 3.49 -14.72
N THR A 343 34.64 2.36 -14.49
CA THR A 343 33.82 1.68 -15.51
C THR A 343 32.33 2.02 -15.41
N GLY A 344 31.87 2.56 -14.28
CA GLY A 344 30.45 2.76 -14.00
C GLY A 344 29.69 1.47 -13.68
N ILE A 345 30.39 0.35 -13.43
CA ILE A 345 29.75 -0.94 -13.16
C ILE A 345 29.48 -1.07 -11.65
N LEU A 346 28.22 -1.36 -11.32
CA LEU A 346 27.74 -1.71 -10.00
C LEU A 346 27.54 -3.23 -9.92
N THR A 347 28.20 -3.87 -8.96
CA THR A 347 27.97 -5.27 -8.61
C THR A 347 26.93 -5.33 -7.49
N VAL A 348 25.91 -6.17 -7.66
CA VAL A 348 24.83 -6.38 -6.70
C VAL A 348 24.65 -7.87 -6.40
N GLN A 349 24.17 -8.18 -5.20
CA GLN A 349 23.76 -9.52 -4.79
C GLN A 349 22.24 -9.57 -4.69
N LEU A 350 21.62 -10.43 -5.48
CA LEU A 350 20.16 -10.62 -5.53
C LEU A 350 19.68 -11.32 -4.24
N LEU A 351 18.46 -10.97 -3.82
CA LEU A 351 17.82 -11.54 -2.63
C LEU A 351 17.14 -12.87 -2.94
N ASP A 352 16.40 -12.91 -4.04
CA ASP A 352 15.71 -14.10 -4.55
C ASP A 352 16.43 -14.57 -5.81
N VAL A 353 17.06 -15.73 -5.72
CA VAL A 353 17.72 -16.40 -6.83
C VAL A 353 16.97 -17.70 -7.01
N ASP A 354 16.22 -17.81 -8.11
CA ASP A 354 15.61 -19.10 -8.45
C ASP A 354 16.70 -20.17 -8.44
N GLU A 355 16.39 -21.39 -8.01
CA GLU A 355 17.35 -22.51 -8.04
C GLU A 355 17.94 -22.79 -9.45
N GLN A 356 17.37 -22.15 -10.49
CA GLN A 356 17.81 -22.20 -11.89
C GLN A 356 18.73 -21.06 -12.31
N GLU A 357 18.86 -19.96 -11.56
CA GLU A 357 19.81 -18.88 -11.84
C GLU A 357 21.22 -19.25 -11.35
N GLU A 358 22.21 -19.23 -12.26
CA GLU A 358 23.57 -19.72 -11.99
C GLU A 358 24.40 -18.84 -11.04
N SER A 359 24.01 -17.58 -10.81
CA SER A 359 24.78 -16.64 -9.99
C SER A 359 23.88 -15.70 -9.20
N PRO A 360 24.02 -15.63 -7.86
CA PRO A 360 23.35 -14.63 -7.03
C PRO A 360 23.92 -13.22 -7.23
N VAL A 361 24.95 -13.07 -8.06
CA VAL A 361 25.65 -11.81 -8.34
C VAL A 361 25.31 -11.34 -9.74
N LYS A 362 24.95 -10.07 -9.84
CA LYS A 362 24.63 -9.37 -11.09
C LYS A 362 25.48 -8.11 -11.21
N GLU A 363 25.94 -7.81 -12.42
CA GLU A 363 26.62 -6.57 -12.74
C GLU A 363 25.70 -5.70 -13.59
N ILE A 364 25.51 -4.45 -13.19
CA ILE A 364 24.67 -3.48 -13.90
C ILE A 364 25.46 -2.19 -14.12
N GLY A 365 25.28 -1.55 -15.27
CA GLY A 365 25.81 -0.20 -15.50
C GLY A 365 24.97 0.82 -14.72
N ILE A 366 25.60 1.72 -13.97
CA ILE A 366 24.84 2.74 -13.23
C ILE A 366 24.01 3.64 -14.15
N GLU A 367 24.40 3.77 -15.42
CA GLU A 367 23.66 4.47 -16.47
C GLU A 367 22.37 3.77 -16.89
N SER A 368 22.20 2.47 -16.65
CA SER A 368 20.94 1.78 -16.91
C SER A 368 19.94 1.91 -15.76
N ILE A 369 20.36 2.39 -14.59
CA ILE A 369 19.47 2.61 -13.45
C ILE A 369 18.57 3.82 -13.72
N ARG A 370 17.27 3.56 -13.77
CA ARG A 370 16.22 4.57 -13.97
C ARG A 370 15.70 5.15 -12.66
N GLU A 371 15.55 4.23 -11.71
CA GLU A 371 14.96 4.50 -10.41
C GLU A 371 15.59 3.59 -9.36
N MET A 372 15.68 4.09 -8.14
CA MET A 372 15.99 3.30 -6.96
C MET A 372 15.01 3.63 -5.83
N ALA A 373 14.44 2.62 -5.18
CA ALA A 373 13.74 2.78 -3.91
C ALA A 373 14.56 2.17 -2.76
N PHE A 374 14.64 2.85 -1.62
CA PHE A 374 15.49 2.45 -0.50
C PHE A 374 14.98 3.00 0.84
N ASP A 375 15.49 2.42 1.94
CA ASP A 375 15.07 2.70 3.33
C ASP A 375 13.54 2.59 3.55
N TYR A 376 12.88 1.67 2.84
CA TYR A 376 11.46 1.33 3.01
C TYR A 376 11.29 0.10 3.90
N PHE A 377 10.09 -0.10 4.45
CA PHE A 377 9.88 -1.09 5.51
C PHE A 377 10.18 -2.53 5.10
N LYS A 378 9.76 -2.96 3.89
CA LYS A 378 10.09 -4.30 3.40
C LYS A 378 11.60 -4.55 3.25
N ALA A 379 12.36 -3.55 2.78
CA ALA A 379 13.82 -3.64 2.77
C ALA A 379 14.37 -3.81 4.20
N PHE A 380 13.84 -3.04 5.16
CA PHE A 380 14.24 -3.19 6.57
C PHE A 380 13.97 -4.61 7.12
N LEU A 381 12.79 -5.19 6.85
CA LEU A 381 12.44 -6.54 7.31
C LEU A 381 13.43 -7.57 6.74
N GLN A 382 13.74 -7.49 5.46
CA GLN A 382 14.69 -8.38 4.78
C GLN A 382 16.13 -8.22 5.29
N GLU A 383 16.58 -6.97 5.51
CA GLU A 383 17.89 -6.67 6.11
C GLU A 383 18.07 -7.28 7.50
N ASN A 384 16.97 -7.44 8.24
CA ASN A 384 16.96 -7.95 9.62
C ASN A 384 16.47 -9.41 9.74
N GLN A 385 16.33 -10.13 8.61
CA GLN A 385 15.93 -11.55 8.58
C GLN A 385 14.58 -11.80 9.29
N VAL A 386 13.64 -10.87 9.08
CA VAL A 386 12.23 -10.98 9.51
C VAL A 386 11.34 -11.48 8.35
N ASP A 387 11.95 -11.72 7.18
CA ASP A 387 11.32 -12.16 5.93
C ASP A 387 12.04 -13.38 5.35
#